data_AF-A0A9W5YL14-F1
#
_entry.id   AF-A0A9W5YL14-F1
#
_cell.length_a   1.000
_cell.length_b   1.000
_cell.length_c   1.000
_cell.angle_alpha   90.00
_cell.angle_beta   90.00
_cell.angle_gamma   90.00
#
_symmetry.space_group_name_H-M   'P 1'
#
loop_
_entity.id
_entity.type
_entity.pdbx_description
1 polymer ?
#
loop_
_entity_poly.entity_id
_entity_poly.type
_entity_poly.pdbx_seq_one_letter_code
_entity_poly.pdbx_strand_id
1 'polypeptide(L)'
;MVKPQIYQLSVAAAFDGLSPQEKLYAHHMASCDGNWEQLATKTDVSVQELDKFLDYAATFLSNVGNYFGSGDQKFTPDVSEEFLIALATGSPSASEILEQIKDSMLCPLPSSLGRPGPFTQSSYYLGEDGLESSEDVTAKPPLDPFTGKPVESWYRAGQTWTGVFNDLATTVDECRAELVGAYLIDDLDILRIFGYTDQSEVQPDDIAYNMYLQLGVDGLRGLENYDPTTNKWGQAHSRAHYAIFRYLLRDSGGLYTVIKDVEKNNLTVKVDRSRVISHGKPSLGRMLLKLHIYRCTADVSNCRAFYEDLSHVDNEALEWRDIVVSKNDPPLVFSQANTYLVGHDVRLKEYEPTARGVVQSWAERSIV
;
A
#
# COMPACT_ATOMS: atom_id res chain seq x y z
N MET A 1 7.02 -6.30 -30.69
CA MET A 1 6.38 -6.34 -29.36
C MET A 1 6.78 -7.64 -28.70
N VAL A 2 7.38 -7.60 -27.50
CA VAL A 2 7.69 -8.81 -26.73
C VAL A 2 6.37 -9.43 -26.28
N LYS A 3 6.25 -10.76 -26.37
CA LYS A 3 5.04 -11.46 -25.94
C LYS A 3 4.87 -11.30 -24.42
N PRO A 4 3.69 -10.87 -23.91
CA PRO A 4 3.48 -10.74 -22.47
C PRO A 4 3.57 -12.09 -21.77
N GLN A 5 4.05 -12.07 -20.53
CA GLN A 5 3.92 -13.21 -19.64
C GLN A 5 2.59 -13.09 -18.91
N ILE A 6 1.71 -14.07 -19.15
CA ILE A 6 0.33 -14.03 -18.65
C ILE A 6 0.23 -15.02 -17.49
N TYR A 7 -0.32 -14.56 -16.38
CA TYR A 7 -0.62 -15.35 -15.20
C TYR A 7 -2.12 -15.37 -14.96
N GLN A 8 -2.63 -16.48 -14.43
CA GLN A 8 -4.02 -16.55 -14.00
C GLN A 8 -4.08 -16.05 -12.55
N LEU A 9 -4.91 -15.06 -12.28
CA LEU A 9 -5.23 -14.66 -10.91
C LEU A 9 -6.30 -15.62 -10.39
N SER A 10 -5.85 -16.77 -9.90
CA SER A 10 -6.73 -17.81 -9.38
C SER A 10 -7.36 -17.37 -8.06
N VAL A 11 -8.69 -17.28 -8.04
CA VAL A 11 -9.47 -16.94 -6.84
C VAL A 11 -10.45 -18.05 -6.47
N ALA A 12 -10.46 -19.17 -7.21
CA ALA A 12 -11.36 -20.30 -6.99
C ALA A 12 -11.39 -20.79 -5.53
N ALA A 13 -10.24 -21.04 -4.92
CA ALA A 13 -10.19 -21.55 -3.54
C ALA A 13 -10.83 -20.58 -2.52
N ALA A 14 -10.57 -19.27 -2.66
CA ALA A 14 -11.17 -18.25 -1.82
C ALA A 14 -12.67 -18.11 -2.09
N PHE A 15 -13.06 -18.08 -3.37
CA PHE A 15 -14.46 -18.00 -3.80
C PHE A 15 -15.27 -19.21 -3.32
N ASP A 16 -14.73 -20.42 -3.40
CA ASP A 16 -15.42 -21.65 -3.00
C ASP A 16 -15.69 -21.69 -1.49
N GLY A 17 -14.84 -21.06 -0.69
CA GLY A 17 -15.01 -20.90 0.76
C GLY A 17 -16.12 -19.91 1.16
N LEU A 18 -16.63 -19.09 0.24
CA LEU A 18 -17.71 -18.15 0.51
C LEU A 18 -19.07 -18.87 0.64
N SER A 19 -19.88 -18.43 1.59
CA SER A 19 -21.30 -18.79 1.67
C SER A 19 -22.07 -18.30 0.44
N PRO A 20 -23.27 -18.85 0.15
CA PRO A 20 -24.09 -18.38 -0.96
C PRO A 20 -24.37 -16.86 -0.93
N GLN A 21 -24.60 -16.29 0.25
CA GLN A 21 -24.86 -14.87 0.42
C GLN A 21 -23.61 -14.01 0.18
N GLU A 22 -22.44 -14.46 0.63
CA GLU A 22 -21.16 -13.78 0.36
C GLU A 22 -20.77 -13.86 -1.12
N LYS A 23 -21.05 -14.99 -1.80
CA LYS A 23 -20.88 -15.11 -3.26
C LYS A 23 -21.78 -14.14 -4.01
N LEU A 24 -23.03 -13.98 -3.56
CA LEU A 24 -23.97 -13.01 -4.13
C LEU A 24 -23.53 -11.56 -3.87
N TYR A 25 -23.04 -11.27 -2.66
CA TYR A 25 -22.47 -9.96 -2.33
C TYR A 25 -21.22 -9.66 -3.18
N ALA A 26 -20.27 -10.61 -3.28
CA ALA A 26 -19.08 -10.47 -4.10
C ALA A 26 -19.41 -10.37 -5.59
N HIS A 27 -20.41 -11.11 -6.07
CA HIS A 27 -20.94 -10.97 -7.43
C HIS A 27 -21.46 -9.57 -7.65
N HIS A 28 -22.38 -9.07 -6.83
CA HIS A 28 -22.91 -7.71 -6.99
C HIS A 28 -21.83 -6.64 -6.84
N MET A 29 -20.89 -6.75 -5.90
CA MET A 29 -19.76 -5.82 -5.83
C MET A 29 -18.86 -5.87 -7.07
N ALA A 30 -18.69 -7.04 -7.68
CA ALA A 30 -17.96 -7.23 -8.93
C ALA A 30 -18.78 -6.93 -10.20
N SER A 31 -20.11 -6.98 -10.11
CA SER A 31 -21.08 -6.92 -11.21
C SER A 31 -21.98 -5.69 -11.16
N CYS A 32 -21.83 -4.81 -10.17
CA CYS A 32 -22.68 -3.63 -10.03
C CYS A 32 -22.59 -2.74 -11.26
N ASP A 33 -21.49 -2.80 -12.02
CA ASP A 33 -21.25 -2.10 -13.31
C ASP A 33 -21.72 -0.63 -13.35
N GLY A 34 -21.94 0.00 -12.19
CA GLY A 34 -22.66 1.27 -12.10
C GLY A 34 -24.07 1.32 -12.72
N ASN A 35 -24.88 0.25 -12.70
CA ASN A 35 -26.28 0.32 -13.18
C ASN A 35 -27.22 0.96 -12.14
N TRP A 36 -26.99 2.24 -11.91
CA TRP A 36 -27.67 3.06 -10.93
C TRP A 36 -29.14 3.32 -11.33
N GLU A 37 -29.44 3.29 -12.62
CA GLU A 37 -30.78 3.50 -13.16
C GLU A 37 -31.74 2.35 -12.77
N GLN A 38 -31.25 1.11 -12.75
CA GLN A 38 -32.06 -0.02 -12.30
C GLN A 38 -32.33 0.06 -10.79
N LEU A 39 -31.33 0.46 -10.00
CA LEU A 39 -31.49 0.66 -8.57
C LEU A 39 -32.50 1.77 -8.28
N ALA A 40 -32.34 2.93 -8.95
CA ALA A 40 -33.26 4.07 -8.86
C ALA A 40 -34.71 3.65 -9.14
N THR A 41 -34.91 2.87 -10.21
CA THR A 41 -36.23 2.35 -10.60
C THR A 41 -36.80 1.39 -9.55
N LYS A 42 -35.97 0.50 -8.99
CA LYS A 42 -36.38 -0.50 -7.99
C LYS A 42 -36.80 0.17 -6.68
N THR A 43 -36.10 1.22 -6.27
CA THR A 43 -36.32 1.90 -4.98
C THR A 43 -37.21 3.12 -5.11
N ASP A 44 -37.74 3.40 -6.30
CA ASP A 44 -38.60 4.56 -6.61
C ASP A 44 -37.96 5.89 -6.21
N VAL A 45 -36.66 6.05 -6.50
CA VAL A 45 -35.91 7.27 -6.22
C VAL A 45 -35.45 7.96 -7.51
N SER A 46 -35.22 9.26 -7.42
CA SER A 46 -34.70 10.05 -8.54
C SER A 46 -33.26 9.65 -8.88
N VAL A 47 -32.96 9.46 -10.17
CA VAL A 47 -31.58 9.27 -10.66
C VAL A 47 -30.71 10.48 -10.29
N GLN A 48 -31.26 11.70 -10.27
CA GLN A 48 -30.51 12.90 -9.91
C GLN A 48 -30.11 12.93 -8.44
N GLU A 49 -30.97 12.41 -7.55
CA GLU A 49 -30.63 12.28 -6.13
C GLU A 49 -29.68 11.10 -5.90
N LEU A 50 -29.83 10.04 -6.70
CA LEU A 50 -28.89 8.92 -6.71
C LEU A 50 -27.49 9.36 -7.10
N ASP A 51 -27.33 10.18 -8.13
CA ASP A 51 -26.02 10.74 -8.54
C ASP A 51 -25.37 11.51 -7.39
N LYS A 52 -26.13 12.34 -6.65
CA LYS A 52 -25.61 13.07 -5.48
C LYS A 52 -25.18 12.14 -4.35
N PHE A 53 -25.92 11.06 -4.12
CA PHE A 53 -25.52 10.05 -3.15
C PHE A 53 -24.25 9.32 -3.60
N LEU A 54 -24.10 9.05 -4.89
CA LEU A 54 -22.92 8.41 -5.46
C LEU A 54 -21.69 9.31 -5.37
N ASP A 55 -21.83 10.63 -5.57
CA ASP A 55 -20.76 11.61 -5.32
C ASP A 55 -20.28 11.54 -3.87
N TYR A 56 -21.22 11.48 -2.91
CA TYR A 56 -20.89 11.29 -1.50
C TYR A 56 -20.19 9.95 -1.25
N ALA A 57 -20.74 8.84 -1.77
CA ALA A 57 -20.20 7.50 -1.57
C ALA A 57 -18.79 7.36 -2.15
N ALA A 58 -18.56 7.91 -3.35
CA ALA A 58 -17.24 7.96 -3.97
C ALA A 58 -16.25 8.76 -3.12
N THR A 59 -16.68 9.92 -2.61
CA THR A 59 -15.85 10.75 -1.73
C THR A 59 -15.55 10.03 -0.40
N PHE A 60 -16.55 9.38 0.20
CA PHE A 60 -16.41 8.59 1.43
C PHE A 60 -15.39 7.45 1.26
N LEU A 61 -15.56 6.65 0.21
CA LEU A 61 -14.69 5.50 -0.08
C LEU A 61 -13.26 5.97 -0.38
N SER A 62 -13.10 7.07 -1.12
CA SER A 62 -11.79 7.65 -1.42
C SER A 62 -11.05 8.16 -0.18
N ASN A 63 -11.78 8.60 0.86
CA ASN A 63 -11.20 9.12 2.10
C ASN A 63 -11.24 8.09 3.25
N VAL A 64 -11.81 6.90 3.03
CA VAL A 64 -12.00 5.85 4.04
C VAL A 64 -12.78 6.37 5.26
N GLY A 65 -13.76 7.25 5.02
CA GLY A 65 -14.52 7.93 6.06
C GLY A 65 -15.20 9.19 5.54
N ASN A 66 -16.03 9.84 6.37
CA ASN A 66 -16.76 11.07 6.03
C ASN A 66 -16.00 12.36 6.38
N TYR A 67 -14.67 12.29 6.40
CA TYR A 67 -13.77 13.44 6.59
C TYR A 67 -12.76 13.47 5.46
N PHE A 68 -12.46 14.64 4.91
CA PHE A 68 -11.44 14.78 3.89
C PHE A 68 -10.07 14.46 4.47
N GLY A 69 -9.30 13.57 3.82
CA GLY A 69 -7.93 13.24 4.21
C GLY A 69 -6.95 14.43 4.08
N SER A 70 -7.36 15.49 3.37
CA SER A 70 -6.68 16.78 3.37
C SER A 70 -7.62 17.85 3.92
N GLY A 71 -7.20 18.51 5.00
CA GLY A 71 -7.95 19.59 5.63
C GLY A 71 -8.90 19.15 6.74
N ASP A 72 -9.05 17.84 6.97
CA ASP A 72 -9.74 17.25 8.13
C ASP A 72 -11.20 17.67 8.29
N GLN A 73 -11.85 18.19 7.24
CA GLN A 73 -13.22 18.69 7.29
C GLN A 73 -14.24 17.56 7.03
N LYS A 74 -15.33 17.54 7.80
CA LYS A 74 -16.45 16.62 7.58
C LYS A 74 -17.17 16.97 6.28
N PHE A 75 -17.63 15.97 5.55
CA PHE A 75 -18.59 16.13 4.45
C PHE A 75 -19.79 15.19 4.66
N THR A 76 -20.97 15.66 4.26
CA THR A 76 -22.25 14.96 4.40
C THR A 76 -22.88 14.74 3.03
N PRO A 77 -23.75 13.74 2.85
CA PRO A 77 -24.41 13.54 1.57
C PRO A 77 -25.39 14.69 1.27
N ASP A 78 -25.46 15.15 0.02
CA ASP A 78 -26.39 16.20 -0.44
C ASP A 78 -27.76 15.60 -0.85
N VAL A 79 -28.33 14.76 0.01
CA VAL A 79 -29.63 14.10 -0.20
C VAL A 79 -30.44 14.11 1.09
N SER A 80 -31.74 13.92 0.98
CA SER A 80 -32.63 13.87 2.14
C SER A 80 -32.52 12.54 2.90
N GLU A 81 -32.94 12.53 4.16
CA GLU A 81 -33.04 11.29 4.94
C GLU A 81 -34.07 10.35 4.31
N GLU A 82 -35.19 10.89 3.83
CA GLU A 82 -36.24 10.11 3.17
C GLU A 82 -35.72 9.40 1.91
N PHE A 83 -34.89 10.07 1.12
CA PHE A 83 -34.23 9.48 -0.04
C PHE A 83 -33.34 8.31 0.37
N LEU A 84 -32.52 8.48 1.41
CA LEU A 84 -31.63 7.42 1.90
C LEU A 84 -32.43 6.21 2.39
N ILE A 85 -33.51 6.44 3.13
CA ILE A 85 -34.42 5.40 3.60
C ILE A 85 -35.02 4.64 2.41
N ALA A 86 -35.53 5.37 1.41
CA ALA A 86 -36.10 4.78 0.20
C ALA A 86 -35.06 3.96 -0.57
N LEU A 87 -33.87 4.50 -0.81
CA LEU A 87 -32.76 3.82 -1.47
C LEU A 87 -32.35 2.54 -0.73
N ALA A 88 -32.31 2.59 0.61
CA ALA A 88 -31.93 1.44 1.43
C ALA A 88 -32.95 0.29 1.37
N THR A 89 -34.23 0.54 1.03
CA THR A 89 -35.23 -0.54 0.83
C THR A 89 -34.84 -1.53 -0.27
N GLY A 90 -33.90 -1.16 -1.14
CA GLY A 90 -33.30 -2.08 -2.13
C GLY A 90 -32.65 -3.31 -1.50
N SER A 91 -32.28 -3.27 -0.21
CA SER A 91 -31.68 -4.36 0.57
C SER A 91 -32.06 -4.29 2.06
N PRO A 92 -32.66 -5.35 2.67
CA PRO A 92 -32.98 -5.36 4.10
C PRO A 92 -31.79 -5.05 5.02
N SER A 93 -30.60 -5.55 4.68
CA SER A 93 -29.38 -5.26 5.45
C SER A 93 -28.95 -3.81 5.33
N ALA A 94 -29.17 -3.16 4.18
CA ALA A 94 -28.88 -1.74 4.01
C ALA A 94 -29.82 -0.88 4.87
N SER A 95 -31.11 -1.24 4.97
CA SER A 95 -32.05 -0.56 5.85
C SER A 95 -31.65 -0.66 7.32
N GLU A 96 -31.23 -1.85 7.78
CA GLU A 96 -30.79 -2.05 9.17
C GLU A 96 -29.53 -1.26 9.52
N ILE A 97 -28.55 -1.21 8.60
CA ILE A 97 -27.32 -0.43 8.79
C ILE A 97 -27.62 1.06 8.75
N LEU A 98 -28.47 1.52 7.82
CA LEU A 98 -28.80 2.94 7.67
C LEU A 98 -29.39 3.51 8.97
N GLU A 99 -30.28 2.78 9.64
CA GLU A 99 -30.85 3.21 10.92
C GLU A 99 -29.79 3.44 12.02
N GLN A 100 -28.66 2.74 11.97
CA GLN A 100 -27.58 2.91 12.94
C GLN A 100 -26.70 4.14 12.64
N ILE A 101 -26.62 4.56 11.37
CA ILE A 101 -25.62 5.55 10.93
C ILE A 101 -26.21 6.86 10.42
N LYS A 102 -27.50 6.91 10.05
CA LYS A 102 -28.10 8.06 9.36
C LYS A 102 -27.97 9.37 10.11
N ASP A 103 -28.19 9.38 11.42
CA ASP A 103 -28.05 10.57 12.26
C ASP A 103 -26.61 11.10 12.22
N SER A 104 -25.63 10.21 12.35
CA SER A 104 -24.21 10.57 12.33
C SER A 104 -23.72 10.98 10.93
N MET A 105 -24.28 10.36 9.89
CA MET A 105 -23.98 10.60 8.48
C MET A 105 -24.49 11.98 8.04
N LEU A 106 -25.69 12.36 8.46
CA LEU A 106 -26.33 13.64 8.11
C LEU A 106 -25.96 14.79 9.05
N CYS A 107 -25.45 14.51 10.25
CA CYS A 107 -25.06 15.56 11.19
C CYS A 107 -23.82 16.34 10.67
N PRO A 108 -23.88 17.67 10.52
CA PRO A 108 -22.73 18.46 10.06
C PRO A 108 -21.62 18.61 11.12
N LEU A 109 -21.94 18.32 12.38
CA LEU A 109 -20.98 18.30 13.47
C LEU A 109 -20.61 16.87 13.85
N PRO A 110 -19.43 16.65 14.42
CA PRO A 110 -18.31 17.58 14.52
C PRO A 110 -17.69 17.89 13.14
N SER A 111 -17.42 19.16 12.84
CA SER A 111 -17.08 19.62 11.49
C SER A 111 -15.61 19.41 11.09
N SER A 112 -14.73 19.08 12.04
CA SER A 112 -13.32 18.82 11.77
C SER A 112 -12.79 17.64 12.59
N LEU A 113 -11.69 16.99 12.17
CA LEU A 113 -10.95 16.09 13.04
C LEU A 113 -10.09 16.90 14.03
N GLY A 114 -9.92 16.39 15.24
CA GLY A 114 -9.19 17.05 16.32
C GLY A 114 -9.45 16.40 17.68
N ARG A 115 -9.01 17.04 18.77
CA ARG A 115 -9.33 16.58 20.14
C ARG A 115 -10.86 16.52 20.29
N PRO A 116 -11.44 15.43 20.83
CA PRO A 116 -12.88 15.31 20.99
C PRO A 116 -13.50 16.49 21.74
N GLY A 117 -14.53 17.10 21.15
CA GLY A 117 -15.23 18.27 21.67
C GLY A 117 -16.47 18.60 20.83
N PRO A 118 -17.13 19.74 21.07
CA PRO A 118 -18.39 20.08 20.39
C PRO A 118 -18.27 20.30 18.88
N PHE A 119 -17.07 20.61 18.38
CA PHE A 119 -16.83 20.92 16.97
C PHE A 119 -15.86 19.95 16.28
N THR A 120 -15.15 19.12 17.05
CA THR A 120 -14.09 18.25 16.55
C THR A 120 -14.15 16.84 17.12
N GLN A 121 -13.76 15.83 16.36
CA GLN A 121 -13.65 14.46 16.87
C GLN A 121 -12.39 13.72 16.42
N SER A 122 -12.10 12.63 17.12
CA SER A 122 -11.05 11.71 16.74
C SER A 122 -11.28 10.36 17.41
N SER A 123 -11.04 9.28 16.67
CA SER A 123 -11.04 7.91 17.18
C SER A 123 -9.71 7.52 17.84
N TYR A 124 -8.69 8.38 17.83
CA TYR A 124 -7.37 8.12 18.42
C TYR A 124 -7.32 8.31 19.94
N TYR A 125 -8.28 9.05 20.52
CA TYR A 125 -8.34 9.30 21.97
C TYR A 125 -9.23 8.25 22.64
N LEU A 126 -8.61 7.14 23.04
CA LEU A 126 -9.28 6.03 23.72
C LEU A 126 -9.19 6.24 25.25
N GLY A 127 -10.11 7.02 25.84
CA GLY A 127 -10.25 7.19 27.30
C GLY A 127 -9.89 8.57 27.86
N GLU A 128 -10.09 8.76 29.18
CA GLU A 128 -9.81 10.01 29.90
C GLU A 128 -8.31 10.24 30.17
N ASP A 129 -7.46 9.22 30.00
CA ASP A 129 -6.01 9.24 30.29
C ASP A 129 -5.14 9.67 29.07
N GLY A 130 -5.67 10.52 28.19
CA GLY A 130 -4.90 11.11 27.08
C GLY A 130 -4.07 12.31 27.53
N LEU A 131 -2.93 12.58 26.87
CA LEU A 131 -2.11 13.78 27.12
C LEU A 131 -2.98 15.07 27.05
N GLU A 132 -2.86 15.94 28.05
CA GLU A 132 -3.77 17.07 28.23
C GLU A 132 -3.48 18.25 27.29
N SER A 133 -2.22 18.43 26.87
CA SER A 133 -1.81 19.48 25.92
C SER A 133 -0.50 19.17 25.18
N SER A 134 -0.20 19.92 24.12
CA SER A 134 1.11 19.91 23.45
C SER A 134 2.25 20.44 24.32
N GLU A 135 1.94 21.11 25.44
CA GLU A 135 2.91 21.68 26.38
C GLU A 135 3.52 20.59 27.28
N ASP A 136 2.86 19.44 27.44
CA ASP A 136 3.39 18.28 28.16
C ASP A 136 4.58 17.62 27.41
N VAL A 137 4.66 17.81 26.08
CA VAL A 137 5.74 17.28 25.23
C VAL A 137 6.99 18.18 25.29
N THR A 138 6.84 19.47 25.55
CA THR A 138 7.94 20.46 25.41
C THR A 138 8.79 20.63 26.67
N ALA A 139 8.31 20.23 27.84
CA ALA A 139 9.07 20.37 29.09
C ALA A 139 10.26 19.39 29.20
N LYS A 140 10.15 18.20 28.57
CA LYS A 140 11.19 17.15 28.53
C LYS A 140 11.11 16.38 27.20
N PRO A 141 11.55 16.98 26.08
CA PRO A 141 11.55 16.30 24.79
C PRO A 141 12.36 14.99 24.87
N PRO A 142 11.92 13.93 24.15
CA PRO A 142 12.67 12.69 24.07
C PRO A 142 14.04 12.94 23.45
N LEU A 143 14.99 12.06 23.77
CA LEU A 143 16.33 12.11 23.20
C LEU A 143 16.35 11.39 21.85
N ASP A 144 16.94 12.03 20.85
CA ASP A 144 17.27 11.40 19.58
C ASP A 144 18.32 10.29 19.82
N PRO A 145 18.07 9.05 19.36
CA PRO A 145 18.94 7.91 19.65
C PRO A 145 20.30 7.96 18.93
N PHE A 146 20.47 8.81 17.92
CA PHE A 146 21.73 9.00 17.19
C PHE A 146 22.58 10.11 17.78
N THR A 147 21.95 11.21 18.21
CA THR A 147 22.67 12.38 18.71
C THR A 147 22.75 12.43 20.24
N GLY A 148 21.87 11.71 20.93
CA GLY A 148 21.70 11.78 22.39
C GLY A 148 21.16 13.13 22.88
N LYS A 149 20.74 14.01 21.96
CA LYS A 149 20.22 15.34 22.25
C LYS A 149 18.68 15.34 22.24
N PRO A 150 18.05 16.27 22.97
CA PRO A 150 16.64 16.59 22.80
C PRO A 150 16.23 16.70 21.32
N VAL A 151 15.08 16.14 20.96
CA VAL A 151 14.46 16.38 19.66
C VAL A 151 14.15 17.87 19.49
N GLU A 152 14.61 18.47 18.39
CA GLU A 152 14.46 19.92 18.10
C GLU A 152 13.44 20.20 16.98
N SER A 153 12.84 19.18 16.37
CA SER A 153 11.89 19.29 15.26
C SER A 153 10.66 18.38 15.46
N TRP A 154 9.51 18.85 14.99
CA TRP A 154 8.23 18.14 15.01
C TRP A 154 7.23 18.77 14.04
N TYR A 155 6.15 18.04 13.73
CA TYR A 155 5.04 18.57 12.93
C TYR A 155 4.31 19.68 13.68
N ARG A 156 4.10 20.81 13.00
CA ARG A 156 3.27 21.91 13.50
C ARG A 156 1.80 21.65 13.19
N ALA A 157 0.90 22.39 13.84
CA ALA A 157 -0.53 22.30 13.57
C ALA A 157 -0.83 22.44 12.06
N GLY A 158 -1.61 21.50 11.51
CA GLY A 158 -1.96 21.44 10.08
C GLY A 158 -0.88 20.86 9.16
N GLN A 159 0.32 20.53 9.66
CA GLN A 159 1.33 19.84 8.86
C GLN A 159 1.09 18.34 8.86
N THR A 160 1.17 17.73 7.68
CA THR A 160 1.06 16.28 7.47
C THR A 160 2.40 15.71 7.01
N TRP A 161 2.56 14.38 7.11
CA TRP A 161 3.72 13.65 6.55
C TRP A 161 3.97 14.03 5.09
N THR A 162 2.94 13.94 4.26
CA THR A 162 3.03 14.24 2.82
C THR A 162 3.33 15.71 2.57
N GLY A 163 2.78 16.63 3.37
CA GLY A 163 3.05 18.06 3.25
C GLY A 163 4.49 18.45 3.65
N VAL A 164 5.07 17.82 4.67
CA VAL A 164 6.45 18.13 5.11
C VAL A 164 7.48 17.46 4.19
N PHE A 165 7.29 16.19 3.83
CA PHE A 165 8.27 15.42 3.07
C PHE A 165 8.11 15.54 1.55
N ASN A 166 6.98 16.09 1.08
CA ASN A 166 6.72 16.38 -0.33
C ASN A 166 6.97 15.15 -1.22
N ASP A 167 7.80 15.31 -2.25
CA ASP A 167 8.19 14.27 -3.22
C ASP A 167 8.90 13.05 -2.62
N LEU A 168 9.42 13.15 -1.38
CA LEU A 168 10.03 12.02 -0.69
C LEU A 168 9.02 11.16 0.08
N ALA A 169 7.84 11.69 0.40
CA ALA A 169 6.93 11.10 1.37
C ALA A 169 6.57 9.64 1.03
N THR A 170 6.18 9.39 -0.23
CA THR A 170 5.82 8.04 -0.67
C THR A 170 7.02 7.10 -0.65
N THR A 171 8.11 7.46 -1.33
CA THR A 171 9.28 6.56 -1.48
C THR A 171 9.97 6.24 -0.15
N VAL A 172 10.03 7.20 0.79
CA VAL A 172 10.58 6.97 2.13
C VAL A 172 9.68 6.04 2.92
N ASP A 173 8.34 6.15 2.81
CA ASP A 173 7.46 5.25 3.56
C ASP A 173 7.45 3.83 2.98
N GLU A 174 7.48 3.68 1.65
CA GLU A 174 7.67 2.35 1.02
C GLU A 174 8.99 1.73 1.47
N CYS A 175 10.07 2.52 1.48
CA CYS A 175 11.36 2.05 1.96
C CYS A 175 11.30 1.60 3.41
N ARG A 176 10.59 2.35 4.27
CA ARG A 176 10.46 2.01 5.68
C ARG A 176 9.60 0.75 5.87
N ALA A 177 8.53 0.59 5.10
CA ALA A 177 7.68 -0.60 5.13
C ALA A 177 8.45 -1.86 4.73
N GLU A 178 9.20 -1.81 3.62
CA GLU A 178 10.07 -2.90 3.16
C GLU A 178 11.15 -3.24 4.19
N LEU A 179 11.78 -2.23 4.79
CA LEU A 179 12.77 -2.44 5.86
C LEU A 179 12.18 -3.14 7.09
N VAL A 180 10.94 -2.84 7.47
CA VAL A 180 10.28 -3.53 8.60
C VAL A 180 10.08 -5.01 8.29
N GLY A 181 9.54 -5.33 7.10
CA GLY A 181 9.34 -6.72 6.66
C GLY A 181 10.66 -7.49 6.64
N ALA A 182 11.70 -6.89 6.04
CA ALA A 182 13.02 -7.51 5.95
C ALA A 182 13.74 -7.63 7.30
N TYR A 183 13.52 -6.70 8.24
CA TYR A 183 14.13 -6.75 9.57
C TYR A 183 13.52 -7.83 10.47
N LEU A 184 12.23 -8.13 10.28
CA LEU A 184 11.48 -9.13 11.04
C LEU A 184 11.50 -10.53 10.39
N ILE A 185 12.15 -10.69 9.23
CA ILE A 185 12.04 -11.91 8.42
C ILE A 185 12.64 -13.17 9.07
N ASP A 186 13.55 -13.00 10.03
CA ASP A 186 14.18 -14.07 10.80
C ASP A 186 13.53 -14.30 12.17
N ASP A 187 12.41 -13.61 12.46
CA ASP A 187 11.65 -13.85 13.68
C ASP A 187 10.92 -15.19 13.61
N LEU A 188 11.31 -16.12 14.49
CA LEU A 188 10.82 -17.49 14.46
C LEU A 188 9.34 -17.61 14.84
N ASP A 189 8.81 -16.69 15.64
CA ASP A 189 7.40 -16.72 16.02
C ASP A 189 6.53 -16.22 14.86
N ILE A 190 6.99 -15.19 14.14
CA ILE A 190 6.36 -14.76 12.89
C ILE A 190 6.40 -15.88 11.85
N LEU A 191 7.58 -16.45 11.59
CA LEU A 191 7.73 -17.51 10.59
C LEU A 191 6.86 -18.75 10.90
N ARG A 192 6.68 -19.09 12.18
CA ARG A 192 5.80 -20.18 12.61
C ARG A 192 4.33 -19.94 12.22
N ILE A 193 3.85 -18.68 12.26
CA ILE A 193 2.49 -18.33 11.80
C ILE A 193 2.33 -18.69 10.31
N PHE A 194 3.39 -18.52 9.51
CA PHE A 194 3.42 -18.88 8.09
C PHE A 194 3.78 -20.35 7.81
N GLY A 195 3.94 -21.17 8.86
CA GLY A 195 4.23 -22.60 8.72
C GLY A 195 5.70 -22.95 8.47
N TYR A 196 6.62 -21.99 8.59
CA TYR A 196 8.06 -22.26 8.48
C TYR A 196 8.66 -22.55 9.85
N THR A 197 9.10 -23.78 10.05
CA THR A 197 9.68 -24.28 11.30
C THR A 197 11.00 -25.01 11.01
N ASP A 198 11.68 -25.49 12.03
CA ASP A 198 12.84 -26.36 11.89
C ASP A 198 12.52 -27.71 11.21
N GLN A 199 11.23 -28.06 11.13
CA GLN A 199 10.74 -29.30 10.51
C GLN A 199 10.20 -29.11 9.09
N SER A 200 10.03 -27.87 8.61
CA SER A 200 9.53 -27.63 7.26
C SER A 200 10.60 -27.89 6.20
N GLU A 201 10.19 -28.19 4.97
CA GLU A 201 11.13 -28.38 3.85
C GLU A 201 11.96 -27.13 3.58
N VAL A 202 11.32 -25.96 3.57
CA VAL A 202 11.99 -24.66 3.52
C VAL A 202 12.28 -24.21 4.94
N GLN A 203 13.55 -24.00 5.27
CA GLN A 203 13.98 -23.66 6.62
C GLN A 203 13.89 -22.14 6.87
N PRO A 204 13.73 -21.68 8.12
CA PRO A 204 13.75 -20.25 8.46
C PRO A 204 14.95 -19.47 7.89
N ASP A 205 16.14 -20.06 7.92
CA ASP A 205 17.35 -19.46 7.33
C ASP A 205 17.26 -19.32 5.80
N ASP A 206 16.55 -20.23 5.12
CA ASP A 206 16.31 -20.12 3.68
C ASP A 206 15.38 -18.96 3.35
N ILE A 207 14.35 -18.73 4.17
CA ILE A 207 13.44 -17.58 4.03
C ILE A 207 14.20 -16.27 4.23
N ALA A 208 14.99 -16.17 5.30
CA ALA A 208 15.83 -15.01 5.55
C ALA A 208 16.82 -14.79 4.40
N TYR A 209 17.54 -15.81 3.95
CA TYR A 209 18.45 -15.71 2.82
C TYR A 209 17.75 -15.24 1.53
N ASN A 210 16.58 -15.81 1.23
CA ASN A 210 15.81 -15.45 0.05
C ASN A 210 15.33 -13.99 0.07
N MET A 211 14.94 -13.48 1.24
CA MET A 211 14.59 -12.05 1.40
C MET A 211 15.76 -11.14 1.01
N TYR A 212 16.98 -11.45 1.42
CA TYR A 212 18.15 -10.63 1.04
C TYR A 212 18.55 -10.82 -0.43
N LEU A 213 18.34 -12.01 -1.01
CA LEU A 213 18.45 -12.17 -2.46
C LEU A 213 17.46 -11.24 -3.18
N GLN A 214 16.20 -11.20 -2.72
CA GLN A 214 15.15 -10.37 -3.30
C GLN A 214 15.51 -8.87 -3.20
N LEU A 215 15.91 -8.38 -2.02
CA LEU A 215 16.34 -6.99 -1.83
C LEU A 215 17.49 -6.59 -2.78
N GLY A 216 18.45 -7.48 -2.99
CA GLY A 216 19.57 -7.25 -3.91
C GLY A 216 19.13 -7.19 -5.38
N VAL A 217 18.28 -8.13 -5.80
CA VAL A 217 17.77 -8.21 -7.17
C VAL A 217 16.85 -7.04 -7.49
N ASP A 218 15.92 -6.72 -6.60
CA ASP A 218 14.96 -5.63 -6.78
C ASP A 218 15.64 -4.26 -6.74
N GLY A 219 16.71 -4.12 -5.95
CA GLY A 219 17.54 -2.92 -5.98
C GLY A 219 18.13 -2.66 -7.38
N LEU A 220 18.68 -3.70 -8.03
CA LEU A 220 19.20 -3.57 -9.39
C LEU A 220 18.08 -3.38 -10.41
N ARG A 221 17.00 -4.17 -10.33
CA ARG A 221 15.85 -4.05 -11.25
C ARG A 221 15.19 -2.68 -11.18
N GLY A 222 15.11 -2.08 -9.99
CA GLY A 222 14.53 -0.76 -9.78
C GLY A 222 15.12 0.32 -10.68
N LEU A 223 16.39 0.18 -11.10
CA LEU A 223 17.05 1.11 -12.03
C LEU A 223 16.32 1.28 -13.37
N GLU A 224 15.52 0.29 -13.80
CA GLU A 224 14.69 0.41 -15.01
C GLU A 224 13.73 1.61 -14.94
N ASN A 225 13.28 1.96 -13.73
CA ASN A 225 12.37 3.06 -13.45
C ASN A 225 13.09 4.39 -13.20
N TYR A 226 14.41 4.47 -13.39
CA TYR A 226 15.15 5.73 -13.38
C TYR A 226 15.28 6.28 -14.81
N ASP A 227 15.04 7.57 -14.99
CA ASP A 227 15.26 8.27 -16.27
C ASP A 227 16.53 9.13 -16.19
N PRO A 228 17.61 8.78 -16.91
CA PRO A 228 18.87 9.54 -16.91
C PRO A 228 18.77 10.88 -17.66
N THR A 229 17.72 11.11 -18.44
CA THR A 229 17.51 12.39 -19.15
C THR A 229 16.97 13.44 -18.20
N THR A 230 16.01 13.05 -17.35
CA THR A 230 15.37 13.95 -16.38
C THR A 230 15.98 13.86 -14.97
N ASN A 231 16.84 12.87 -14.73
CA ASN A 231 17.40 12.51 -13.43
C ASN A 231 16.33 12.21 -12.37
N LYS A 232 15.23 11.57 -12.78
CA LYS A 232 14.09 11.27 -11.91
C LYS A 232 13.79 9.79 -11.83
N TRP A 233 13.32 9.39 -10.65
CA TRP A 233 12.70 8.08 -10.43
C TRP A 233 11.22 8.14 -10.79
N GLY A 234 10.77 7.22 -11.64
CA GLY A 234 9.38 7.09 -12.08
C GLY A 234 8.50 6.25 -11.17
N GLN A 235 9.08 5.48 -10.24
CA GLN A 235 8.33 4.58 -9.34
C GLN A 235 8.94 4.59 -7.93
N ALA A 236 8.11 4.83 -6.91
CA ALA A 236 8.54 5.08 -5.53
C ALA A 236 9.15 3.84 -4.82
N HIS A 237 8.61 2.64 -5.08
CA HIS A 237 9.12 1.37 -4.55
C HIS A 237 10.46 0.99 -5.18
N SER A 238 10.64 1.20 -6.49
CA SER A 238 11.90 0.96 -7.20
C SER A 238 13.02 1.83 -6.64
N ARG A 239 12.73 3.11 -6.39
CA ARG A 239 13.65 4.01 -5.69
C ARG A 239 13.96 3.52 -4.28
N ALA A 240 12.96 3.02 -3.55
CA ALA A 240 13.13 2.44 -2.23
C ALA A 240 14.00 1.17 -2.23
N HIS A 241 13.72 0.20 -3.09
CA HIS A 241 14.50 -1.01 -3.24
C HIS A 241 15.95 -0.68 -3.57
N TYR A 242 16.18 0.27 -4.50
CA TYR A 242 17.52 0.72 -4.82
C TYR A 242 18.21 1.39 -3.63
N ALA A 243 17.52 2.25 -2.87
CA ALA A 243 18.08 2.87 -1.67
C ALA A 243 18.46 1.84 -0.59
N ILE A 244 17.61 0.83 -0.35
CA ILE A 244 17.90 -0.28 0.58
C ILE A 244 19.13 -1.06 0.11
N PHE A 245 19.15 -1.43 -1.17
CA PHE A 245 20.27 -2.15 -1.77
C PHE A 245 21.59 -1.37 -1.66
N ARG A 246 21.60 -0.07 -2.00
CA ARG A 246 22.78 0.80 -1.88
C ARG A 246 23.22 0.94 -0.43
N TYR A 247 22.29 1.04 0.52
CA TYR A 247 22.63 1.10 1.94
C TYR A 247 23.32 -0.18 2.40
N LEU A 248 22.70 -1.34 2.13
CA LEU A 248 23.28 -2.64 2.47
C LEU A 248 24.64 -2.83 1.80
N LEU A 249 24.79 -2.50 0.52
CA LEU A 249 26.07 -2.63 -0.20
C LEU A 249 27.20 -1.83 0.48
N ARG A 250 26.89 -0.65 1.05
CA ARG A 250 27.86 0.23 1.72
C ARG A 250 28.11 -0.13 3.18
N ASP A 251 27.08 -0.57 3.93
CA ASP A 251 27.10 -0.60 5.40
C ASP A 251 27.14 -2.03 6.01
N SER A 252 26.91 -3.07 5.22
CA SER A 252 26.83 -4.47 5.71
C SER A 252 28.13 -5.27 5.60
N GLY A 253 29.25 -4.61 5.30
CA GLY A 253 30.59 -5.23 5.36
C GLY A 253 30.76 -6.46 4.46
N GLY A 254 30.32 -6.41 3.20
CA GLY A 254 30.54 -7.49 2.23
C GLY A 254 29.41 -8.51 2.11
N LEU A 255 28.21 -8.19 2.59
CA LEU A 255 27.00 -9.00 2.33
C LEU A 255 26.74 -9.15 0.83
N TYR A 256 26.84 -8.04 0.08
CA TYR A 256 26.60 -8.00 -1.35
C TYR A 256 27.88 -7.83 -2.15
N THR A 257 27.91 -8.45 -3.32
CA THR A 257 28.86 -8.16 -4.39
C THR A 257 28.11 -8.13 -5.71
N VAL A 258 28.25 -7.05 -6.48
CA VAL A 258 27.71 -6.96 -7.84
C VAL A 258 28.78 -7.38 -8.82
N ILE A 259 28.46 -8.33 -9.69
CA ILE A 259 29.33 -8.78 -10.76
C ILE A 259 28.69 -8.39 -12.09
N LYS A 260 29.40 -7.57 -12.85
CA LYS A 260 29.04 -7.21 -14.23
C LYS A 260 29.84 -8.09 -15.19
N ASP A 261 29.13 -8.94 -15.92
CA ASP A 261 29.67 -9.74 -17.02
C ASP A 261 29.39 -9.01 -18.34
N VAL A 262 30.42 -8.34 -18.87
CA VAL A 262 30.31 -7.52 -20.10
C VAL A 262 30.06 -8.39 -21.33
N GLU A 263 30.70 -9.56 -21.40
CA GLU A 263 30.59 -10.45 -22.56
C GLU A 263 29.18 -11.05 -22.68
N LYS A 264 28.59 -11.44 -21.54
CA LYS A 264 27.23 -11.98 -21.49
C LYS A 264 26.16 -10.91 -21.30
N ASN A 265 26.56 -9.65 -21.21
CA ASN A 265 25.69 -8.52 -20.92
C ASN A 265 24.79 -8.83 -19.70
N ASN A 266 25.37 -9.31 -18.60
CA ASN A 266 24.64 -9.80 -17.42
C ASN A 266 25.11 -9.10 -16.14
N LEU A 267 24.18 -8.96 -15.19
CA LEU A 267 24.48 -8.59 -13.80
C LEU A 267 24.18 -9.77 -12.89
N THR A 268 25.01 -9.95 -11.87
CA THR A 268 24.77 -10.92 -10.80
C THR A 268 25.00 -10.23 -9.46
N VAL A 269 23.96 -10.19 -8.63
CA VAL A 269 24.11 -9.86 -7.21
C VAL A 269 24.42 -11.16 -6.45
N LYS A 270 25.58 -11.21 -5.81
CA LYS A 270 25.96 -12.29 -4.90
C LYS A 270 25.65 -11.87 -3.48
N VAL A 271 25.05 -12.78 -2.71
CA VAL A 271 24.71 -12.58 -1.30
C VAL A 271 25.49 -13.60 -0.47
N ASP A 272 26.32 -13.12 0.47
CA ASP A 272 27.00 -13.97 1.44
C ASP A 272 25.99 -14.38 2.54
N ARG A 273 25.51 -15.63 2.46
CA ARG A 273 24.53 -16.18 3.41
C ARG A 273 25.00 -16.03 4.86
N SER A 274 26.29 -16.21 5.15
CA SER A 274 26.82 -16.13 6.52
C SER A 274 26.72 -14.72 7.13
N ARG A 275 26.53 -13.69 6.28
CA ARG A 275 26.44 -12.28 6.68
C ARG A 275 25.01 -11.77 6.80
N VAL A 276 24.01 -12.51 6.34
CA VAL A 276 22.60 -12.08 6.35
C VAL A 276 22.17 -11.63 7.75
N ILE A 277 22.28 -12.51 8.74
CA ILE A 277 21.89 -12.19 10.11
C ILE A 277 22.96 -11.37 10.83
N SER A 278 24.23 -11.73 10.67
CA SER A 278 25.32 -11.13 11.46
C SER A 278 25.63 -9.68 11.07
N HIS A 279 25.44 -9.29 9.80
CA HIS A 279 25.77 -7.95 9.29
C HIS A 279 24.60 -7.28 8.57
N GLY A 280 23.83 -8.03 7.78
CA GLY A 280 22.68 -7.52 7.04
C GLY A 280 21.60 -6.98 7.97
N LYS A 281 21.14 -7.79 8.94
CA LYS A 281 20.06 -7.38 9.86
C LYS A 281 20.42 -6.15 10.70
N PRO A 282 21.62 -6.06 11.34
CA PRO A 282 22.05 -4.83 12.00
C PRO A 282 22.09 -3.61 11.08
N SER A 283 22.50 -3.79 9.81
CA SER A 283 22.51 -2.71 8.81
C SER A 283 21.08 -2.25 8.48
N LEU A 284 20.16 -3.17 8.18
CA LEU A 284 18.73 -2.85 7.99
C LEU A 284 18.16 -2.09 9.19
N GLY A 285 18.44 -2.56 10.42
CA GLY A 285 17.96 -1.93 11.64
C GLY A 285 18.46 -0.49 11.79
N ARG A 286 19.72 -0.20 11.45
CA ARG A 286 20.26 1.17 11.45
C ARG A 286 19.55 2.07 10.43
N MET A 287 19.33 1.59 9.21
CA MET A 287 18.61 2.36 8.18
C MET A 287 17.17 2.62 8.60
N LEU A 288 16.47 1.59 9.06
CA LEU A 288 15.09 1.66 9.52
C LEU A 288 14.94 2.66 10.66
N LEU A 289 15.80 2.58 11.67
CA LEU A 289 15.78 3.52 12.79
C LEU A 289 16.03 4.95 12.32
N LYS A 290 16.97 5.20 11.40
CA LYS A 290 17.23 6.55 10.87
C LYS A 290 15.99 7.13 10.19
N LEU A 291 15.42 6.40 9.23
CA LEU A 291 14.23 6.85 8.49
C LEU A 291 13.02 7.04 9.42
N HIS A 292 12.87 6.15 10.41
CA HIS A 292 11.80 6.26 11.39
C HIS A 292 11.93 7.52 12.25
N ILE A 293 13.13 7.81 12.77
CA ILE A 293 13.37 9.01 13.56
C ILE A 293 13.12 10.27 12.72
N TYR A 294 13.68 10.37 11.51
CA TYR A 294 13.43 11.53 10.65
C TYR A 294 11.94 11.76 10.41
N ARG A 295 11.18 10.68 10.16
CA ARG A 295 9.72 10.77 9.99
C ARG A 295 9.04 11.29 11.25
N CYS A 296 9.35 10.72 12.42
CA CYS A 296 8.69 11.08 13.67
C CYS A 296 9.00 12.51 14.12
N THR A 297 10.18 13.02 13.82
CA THR A 297 10.62 14.37 14.19
C THR A 297 10.38 15.42 13.11
N ALA A 298 9.71 15.07 12.00
CA ALA A 298 9.52 15.97 10.86
C ALA A 298 10.85 16.53 10.28
N ASP A 299 11.95 15.79 10.42
CA ASP A 299 13.29 16.19 9.96
C ASP A 299 13.50 15.85 8.48
N VAL A 300 12.79 16.59 7.62
CA VAL A 300 12.88 16.43 6.17
C VAL A 300 14.27 16.75 5.64
N SER A 301 15.00 17.68 6.26
CA SER A 301 16.32 18.12 5.80
C SER A 301 17.34 16.98 5.87
N ASN A 302 17.47 16.33 7.03
CA ASN A 302 18.40 15.20 7.16
C ASN A 302 17.89 13.97 6.42
N CYS A 303 16.58 13.73 6.38
CA CYS A 303 16.01 12.65 5.58
C CYS A 303 16.35 12.80 4.10
N ARG A 304 16.14 13.99 3.53
CA ARG A 304 16.44 14.28 2.12
C ARG A 304 17.90 14.04 1.81
N ALA A 305 18.80 14.62 2.61
CA ALA A 305 20.24 14.45 2.43
C ALA A 305 20.65 12.96 2.46
N PHE A 306 20.13 12.19 3.42
CA PHE A 306 20.42 10.77 3.55
C PHE A 306 19.83 9.95 2.40
N TYR A 307 18.56 10.17 2.07
CA TYR A 307 17.82 9.35 1.12
C TYR A 307 18.19 9.63 -0.33
N GLU A 308 18.45 10.89 -0.69
CA GLU A 308 18.92 11.27 -2.02
C GLU A 308 20.34 10.74 -2.29
N ASP A 309 21.23 10.73 -1.30
CA ASP A 309 22.56 10.12 -1.43
C ASP A 309 22.50 8.61 -1.70
N LEU A 310 21.59 7.89 -1.04
CA LEU A 310 21.38 6.47 -1.26
C LEU A 310 20.70 6.18 -2.60
N SER A 311 19.74 7.01 -3.00
CA SER A 311 18.99 6.86 -4.24
C SER A 311 19.62 7.56 -5.46
N HIS A 312 20.82 8.12 -5.30
CA HIS A 312 21.59 8.70 -6.40
C HIS A 312 22.09 7.60 -7.35
N VAL A 313 21.86 7.79 -8.66
CA VAL A 313 22.30 6.89 -9.72
C VAL A 313 23.58 7.46 -10.33
N ASP A 314 24.72 6.93 -9.89
CA ASP A 314 26.05 7.31 -10.39
C ASP A 314 26.39 6.57 -11.70
N ASN A 315 27.57 6.85 -12.27
CA ASN A 315 27.99 6.25 -13.54
C ASN A 315 28.02 4.72 -13.51
N GLU A 316 28.43 4.11 -12.39
CA GLU A 316 28.44 2.65 -12.27
C GLU A 316 27.01 2.09 -12.29
N ALA A 317 26.09 2.73 -11.55
CA ALA A 317 24.68 2.36 -11.57
C ALA A 317 23.99 2.62 -12.91
N LEU A 318 24.42 3.64 -13.68
CA LEU A 318 23.96 3.84 -15.07
C LEU A 318 24.40 2.69 -15.98
N GLU A 319 25.62 2.19 -15.83
CA GLU A 319 26.06 1.01 -16.57
C GLU A 319 25.26 -0.25 -16.18
N TRP A 320 24.88 -0.39 -14.90
CA TRP A 320 24.00 -1.47 -14.47
C TRP A 320 22.61 -1.34 -15.08
N ARG A 321 22.05 -0.12 -15.06
CA ARG A 321 20.75 0.20 -15.64
C ARG A 321 20.68 -0.19 -17.10
N ASP A 322 21.69 0.14 -17.89
CA ASP A 322 21.70 -0.18 -19.33
C ASP A 322 21.60 -1.70 -19.56
N ILE A 323 22.27 -2.50 -18.73
CA ILE A 323 22.16 -3.96 -18.77
C ILE A 323 20.75 -4.40 -18.37
N VAL A 324 20.19 -3.88 -17.28
CA VAL A 324 18.83 -4.21 -16.80
C VAL A 324 17.79 -3.93 -17.88
N VAL A 325 17.78 -2.71 -18.43
CA VAL A 325 16.83 -2.29 -19.46
C VAL A 325 17.01 -3.11 -20.74
N SER A 326 18.23 -3.51 -21.09
CA SER A 326 18.49 -4.33 -22.28
C SER A 326 17.86 -5.74 -22.21
N LYS A 327 17.51 -6.23 -21.02
CA LYS A 327 16.87 -7.54 -20.85
C LYS A 327 15.48 -7.59 -21.47
N ASN A 328 14.80 -6.45 -21.60
CA ASN A 328 13.45 -6.34 -22.17
C ASN A 328 12.51 -7.40 -21.57
N ASP A 329 12.45 -7.46 -20.24
CA ASP A 329 11.58 -8.41 -19.54
C ASP A 329 10.14 -8.26 -20.06
N PRO A 330 9.44 -9.37 -20.35
CA PRO A 330 8.12 -9.32 -20.93
C PRO A 330 7.13 -8.65 -19.96
N PRO A 331 6.19 -7.83 -20.46
CA PRO A 331 5.18 -7.23 -19.59
C PRO A 331 4.33 -8.32 -18.93
N LEU A 332 4.04 -8.13 -17.65
CA LEU A 332 3.20 -9.04 -16.87
C LEU A 332 1.73 -8.68 -17.07
N VAL A 333 0.90 -9.69 -17.32
CA VAL A 333 -0.55 -9.53 -17.48
C VAL A 333 -1.26 -10.57 -16.64
N PHE A 334 -2.29 -10.16 -15.92
CA PHE A 334 -3.13 -11.07 -15.14
C PHE A 334 -4.46 -11.34 -15.85
N SER A 335 -4.74 -12.62 -16.10
CA SER A 335 -6.04 -13.12 -16.51
C SER A 335 -6.92 -13.23 -15.26
N GLN A 336 -7.90 -12.33 -15.14
CA GLN A 336 -8.80 -12.29 -14.00
C GLN A 336 -10.08 -13.06 -14.29
N ALA A 337 -10.62 -13.74 -13.28
CA ALA A 337 -11.89 -14.46 -13.35
C ALA A 337 -13.09 -13.51 -13.46
N ASN A 338 -14.23 -14.02 -13.93
CA ASN A 338 -15.54 -13.35 -13.86
C ASN A 338 -16.48 -14.16 -12.95
N THR A 339 -17.48 -13.50 -12.39
CA THR A 339 -18.62 -14.16 -11.72
C THR A 339 -19.88 -14.00 -12.56
N TYR A 340 -20.78 -14.98 -12.52
CA TYR A 340 -22.04 -14.95 -13.27
C TYR A 340 -23.14 -15.74 -12.55
N LEU A 341 -24.40 -15.38 -12.78
CA LEU A 341 -25.56 -16.03 -12.18
C LEU A 341 -26.01 -17.25 -13.00
N VAL A 342 -26.30 -18.33 -12.29
CA VAL A 342 -27.02 -19.51 -12.79
C VAL A 342 -28.22 -19.72 -11.86
N GLY A 343 -29.36 -19.12 -12.21
CA GLY A 343 -30.51 -19.04 -11.30
C GLY A 343 -30.21 -18.09 -10.13
N HIS A 344 -30.23 -18.62 -8.91
CA HIS A 344 -29.85 -17.87 -7.69
C HIS A 344 -28.40 -18.12 -7.24
N ASP A 345 -27.69 -19.03 -7.92
CA ASP A 345 -26.31 -19.36 -7.57
C ASP A 345 -25.33 -18.49 -8.37
N VAL A 346 -24.35 -17.93 -7.68
CA VAL A 346 -23.20 -17.30 -8.34
C VAL A 346 -22.14 -18.36 -8.64
N ARG A 347 -21.65 -18.37 -9.88
CA ARG A 347 -20.56 -19.22 -10.36
C ARG A 347 -19.36 -18.36 -10.72
N LEU A 348 -18.16 -18.91 -10.53
CA LEU A 348 -16.91 -18.32 -10.97
C LEU A 348 -16.52 -18.93 -12.33
N LYS A 349 -16.00 -18.10 -13.24
CA LYS A 349 -15.33 -18.55 -14.46
C LYS A 349 -13.92 -17.99 -14.48
N GLU A 350 -12.95 -18.88 -14.37
CA GLU A 350 -11.54 -18.53 -14.57
C GLU A 350 -11.16 -18.74 -16.04
N TYR A 351 -10.17 -17.98 -16.50
CA TYR A 351 -9.72 -18.02 -17.88
C TYR A 351 -8.26 -18.42 -17.94
N GLU A 352 -7.93 -19.27 -18.90
CA GLU A 352 -6.57 -19.72 -19.15
C GLU A 352 -5.59 -18.53 -19.24
N PRO A 353 -4.36 -18.65 -18.71
CA PRO A 353 -3.34 -17.60 -18.76
C PRO A 353 -2.73 -17.45 -20.17
N THR A 354 -3.57 -17.10 -21.14
CA THR A 354 -3.22 -16.91 -22.53
C THR A 354 -3.80 -15.59 -23.04
N ALA A 355 -3.26 -15.06 -24.14
CA ALA A 355 -3.80 -13.82 -24.71
C ALA A 355 -5.28 -13.97 -25.09
N ARG A 356 -5.66 -15.16 -25.58
CA ARG A 356 -7.07 -15.50 -25.84
C ARG A 356 -7.89 -15.55 -24.56
N GLY A 357 -7.37 -16.15 -23.49
CA GLY A 357 -8.05 -16.20 -22.19
C GLY A 357 -8.28 -14.82 -21.59
N VAL A 358 -7.29 -13.92 -21.65
CA VAL A 358 -7.43 -12.52 -21.24
C VAL A 358 -8.48 -11.80 -22.10
N VAL A 359 -8.40 -11.89 -23.42
CA VAL A 359 -9.39 -11.25 -24.30
C VAL A 359 -10.79 -11.82 -24.07
N GLN A 360 -10.91 -13.14 -23.87
CA GLN A 360 -12.18 -13.79 -23.55
C GLN A 360 -12.71 -13.33 -22.20
N SER A 361 -11.85 -13.17 -21.19
CA SER A 361 -12.27 -12.70 -19.87
C SER A 361 -12.90 -11.32 -19.96
N TRP A 362 -12.35 -10.44 -20.79
CA TRP A 362 -12.92 -9.12 -21.07
C TRP A 362 -14.19 -9.19 -21.92
N ALA A 363 -14.21 -10.02 -22.98
CA ALA A 363 -15.38 -10.19 -23.83
C ALA A 363 -16.61 -10.70 -23.07
N GLU A 364 -16.40 -11.57 -22.08
CA GLU A 364 -17.44 -12.11 -21.21
C GLU A 364 -17.59 -11.32 -19.90
N ARG A 365 -16.82 -10.24 -19.70
CA ARG A 365 -16.97 -9.35 -18.54
C ARG A 365 -18.23 -8.50 -18.65
N SER A 366 -18.72 -8.31 -19.88
CA SER A 366 -19.94 -7.56 -20.22
C SER A 366 -21.00 -8.50 -20.80
N ILE A 367 -21.46 -9.49 -20.02
CA ILE A 367 -22.76 -10.10 -20.31
C ILE A 367 -23.82 -9.07 -19.90
N VAL A 368 -24.47 -8.53 -20.93
CA VAL A 368 -25.61 -7.58 -20.92
C VAL A 368 -26.69 -7.93 -19.90
#